data_AF-A0A7V8EY08-F1
#
_entry.id   AF-A0A7V8EY08-F1
#
_cell.length_a   1.000
_cell.length_b   1.000
_cell.length_c   1.000
_cell.angle_alpha   90.00
_cell.angle_beta   90.00
_cell.angle_gamma   90.00
#
_symmetry.space_group_name_H-M   'P 1'
#
loop_
_entity.id
_entity.type
_entity.pdbx_description
1 polymer ?
#
loop_
_entity_poly.entity_id
_entity_poly.type
_entity_poly.pdbx_seq_one_letter_code
_entity_poly.pdbx_strand_id
1 'polypeptide(L)'
;MNKIVWPALAILLLAQSPAYAINEKYRQQLEQSGCTQMSELQGCDIHKSKAENAKAGFADPYTPAADSGKEQTPYAGQWTATSDAGATVATIRIDAQEHVWVNGKQVDAKRTDGTLQFRQGSILFTIQGDRRVQNEDVWMDVDAGTKGPIQIE
;
A
#
# COMPACT_ATOMS: atom_id res chain seq x y z
N MET A 1 66.79 0.33 -26.72
CA MET A 1 66.09 -0.53 -25.74
C MET A 1 65.66 0.34 -24.57
N ASN A 2 64.35 0.43 -24.32
CA ASN A 2 63.68 0.80 -23.06
C ASN A 2 63.90 2.21 -22.47
N LYS A 3 62.89 3.00 -22.04
CA LYS A 3 61.44 2.85 -21.92
C LYS A 3 60.82 4.26 -21.94
N ILE A 4 59.60 4.32 -22.46
CA ILE A 4 58.81 5.50 -22.77
C ILE A 4 58.47 6.32 -21.53
N VAL A 5 58.72 7.62 -21.68
CA VAL A 5 58.22 8.81 -20.98
C VAL A 5 56.84 8.60 -20.31
N TRP A 6 56.79 8.76 -18.98
CA TRP A 6 55.56 9.04 -18.25
C TRP A 6 55.12 10.47 -18.59
N PRO A 7 53.90 10.66 -19.14
CA PRO A 7 52.93 11.47 -18.39
C PRO A 7 51.48 11.12 -18.75
N ALA A 8 50.74 10.47 -17.85
CA ALA A 8 49.29 10.41 -17.95
C ALA A 8 48.68 10.18 -16.56
N LEU A 9 49.01 11.06 -15.62
CA LEU A 9 48.31 11.16 -14.34
C LEU A 9 47.70 12.55 -14.23
N ALA A 10 46.82 12.87 -15.18
CA ALA A 10 46.00 14.06 -15.15
C ALA A 10 44.59 13.64 -15.56
N ILE A 11 43.61 14.15 -14.81
CA ILE A 11 42.17 14.06 -15.05
C ILE A 11 41.51 12.78 -14.50
N LEU A 12 41.35 12.70 -13.18
CA LEU A 12 40.27 11.94 -12.54
C LEU A 12 40.06 12.43 -11.11
N LEU A 13 39.89 13.75 -10.96
CA LEU A 13 39.42 14.34 -9.71
C LEU A 13 38.39 15.41 -10.07
N LEU A 14 37.25 15.33 -9.38
CA LEU A 14 36.13 16.28 -9.34
C LEU A 14 35.01 16.06 -10.38
N ALA A 15 34.46 14.85 -10.44
CA ALA A 15 33.00 14.73 -10.50
C ALA A 15 32.44 15.04 -9.10
N GLN A 16 32.58 16.30 -8.66
CA GLN A 16 31.78 16.80 -7.53
C GLN A 16 30.39 17.04 -8.10
N SER A 17 29.56 16.00 -8.09
CA SER A 17 28.12 16.20 -8.16
C SER A 17 27.79 17.15 -7.01
N PRO A 18 27.25 18.35 -7.28
CA PRO A 18 26.70 19.15 -6.21
C PRO A 18 25.65 18.26 -5.55
N ALA A 19 25.89 17.91 -4.28
CA ALA A 19 24.83 17.53 -3.39
C ALA A 19 23.96 18.79 -3.29
N TYR A 20 23.06 18.95 -4.25
CA TYR A 20 22.08 20.03 -4.25
C TYR A 20 21.42 19.94 -2.89
N ALA A 21 21.63 20.96 -2.07
CA ALA A 21 20.80 21.19 -0.91
C ALA A 21 19.38 21.15 -1.45
N ILE A 22 18.66 20.05 -1.19
CA ILE A 22 17.26 19.94 -1.52
C ILE A 22 16.64 21.07 -0.73
N ASN A 23 16.34 22.17 -1.42
CA ASN A 23 15.69 23.32 -0.84
C ASN A 23 14.49 22.77 -0.07
N GLU A 24 14.43 23.01 1.24
CA GLU A 24 13.37 22.45 2.09
C GLU A 24 11.98 22.69 1.49
N LYS A 25 11.83 23.85 0.81
CA LYS A 25 10.63 24.20 0.05
C LYS A 25 10.37 23.30 -1.15
N TYR A 26 11.40 22.91 -1.88
CA TYR A 26 11.28 22.01 -3.02
C TYR A 26 10.91 20.59 -2.56
N ARG A 27 11.46 20.13 -1.43
CA ARG A 27 11.03 18.87 -0.80
C ARG A 27 9.55 18.90 -0.44
N GLN A 28 9.12 19.98 0.21
CA GLN A 28 7.71 20.19 0.55
C GLN A 28 6.82 20.26 -0.70
N GLN A 29 7.27 20.87 -1.79
CA GLN A 29 6.54 20.91 -3.05
C GLN A 29 6.37 19.51 -3.65
N LEU A 30 7.42 18.69 -3.66
CA LEU A 30 7.35 17.29 -4.10
C LEU A 30 6.34 16.49 -3.23
N GLU A 31 6.38 16.67 -1.91
CA GLU A 31 5.45 16.01 -0.98
C GLU A 31 3.99 16.46 -1.20
N GLN A 32 3.75 17.76 -1.39
CA GLN A 32 2.41 18.35 -1.62
C GLN A 32 1.81 17.96 -2.97
N SER A 33 2.64 17.93 -4.00
CA SER A 33 2.25 17.58 -5.38
C SER A 33 2.22 16.07 -5.63
N GLY A 34 2.78 15.27 -4.71
CA GLY A 34 2.94 13.83 -4.89
C GLY A 34 3.99 13.42 -5.92
N CYS A 35 4.79 14.37 -6.43
CA CYS A 35 5.84 14.10 -7.39
C CYS A 35 7.14 13.64 -6.70
N THR A 36 7.98 12.95 -7.47
CA THR A 36 9.38 12.69 -7.14
C THR A 36 10.26 13.46 -8.12
N GLN A 37 11.54 13.65 -7.81
CA GLN A 37 12.48 14.27 -8.76
C GLN A 37 12.51 13.54 -10.12
N MET A 38 12.32 12.21 -10.11
CA MET A 38 12.26 11.41 -11.35
C MET A 38 10.95 11.64 -12.11
N SER A 39 9.81 11.69 -11.41
CA SER A 39 8.51 11.87 -12.09
C SER A 39 8.31 13.31 -12.57
N GLU A 40 8.93 14.31 -11.93
CA GLU A 40 8.98 15.69 -12.44
C GLU A 40 9.63 15.75 -13.82
N LEU A 41 10.77 15.07 -14.00
CA LEU A 41 11.44 14.96 -15.30
C LEU A 41 10.59 14.21 -16.34
N GLN A 42 9.62 13.42 -15.89
CA GLN A 42 8.67 12.70 -16.73
C GLN A 42 7.35 13.46 -16.98
N GLY A 43 7.20 14.67 -16.41
CA GLY A 43 6.05 15.55 -16.62
C GLY A 43 5.10 15.70 -15.43
N CYS A 44 5.45 15.20 -14.24
CA CYS A 44 4.71 15.48 -13.01
C CYS A 44 4.91 16.94 -12.60
N ASP A 45 3.81 17.68 -12.41
CA ASP A 45 3.87 19.12 -12.15
C ASP A 45 3.87 19.41 -10.65
N ILE A 46 5.01 19.88 -10.13
CA ILE A 46 5.18 20.18 -8.70
C ILE A 46 4.32 21.34 -8.18
N HIS A 47 3.67 22.09 -9.08
CA HIS A 47 2.74 23.16 -8.73
C HIS A 47 1.27 22.72 -8.71
N LYS A 48 0.98 21.50 -9.15
CA LYS A 48 -0.36 20.89 -9.08
C LYS A 48 -0.57 20.13 -7.79
N SER A 49 -1.83 19.95 -7.41
CA SER A 49 -2.15 19.09 -6.26
C SER A 49 -1.86 17.63 -6.55
N LYS A 50 -1.61 16.85 -5.49
CA LYS A 50 -1.45 15.39 -5.56
C LYS A 50 -2.58 14.70 -6.33
N ALA A 51 -3.82 15.17 -6.17
CA ALA A 51 -4.97 14.60 -6.87
C ALA A 51 -4.95 14.88 -8.38
N GLU A 52 -4.50 16.07 -8.80
CA GLU A 52 -4.38 16.43 -10.22
C GLU A 52 -3.25 15.67 -10.90
N ASN A 53 -2.10 15.52 -10.24
CA ASN A 53 -0.99 14.72 -10.76
C ASN A 53 -1.33 13.22 -10.78
N ALA A 54 -2.08 12.73 -9.80
CA ALA A 54 -2.60 11.37 -9.82
C ALA A 54 -3.53 11.12 -11.02
N LYS A 55 -4.41 12.06 -11.36
CA LYS A 55 -5.25 11.99 -12.57
C LYS A 55 -4.44 12.00 -13.86
N ALA A 56 -3.26 12.64 -13.85
CA ALA A 56 -2.32 12.65 -14.96
C ALA A 56 -1.42 11.39 -15.03
N GLY A 57 -1.62 10.41 -14.13
CA GLY A 57 -0.89 9.14 -14.13
C GLY A 57 0.38 9.14 -13.28
N PHE A 58 0.66 10.20 -12.51
CA PHE A 58 1.81 10.30 -11.61
C PHE A 58 1.45 9.99 -10.15
N ALA A 59 0.49 9.08 -9.94
CA ALA A 59 0.13 8.66 -8.59
C ALA A 59 1.33 7.98 -7.91
N ASP A 60 1.60 8.39 -6.67
CA ASP A 60 2.61 7.77 -5.83
C ASP A 60 2.19 6.32 -5.54
N PRO A 61 3.03 5.31 -5.88
CA PRO A 61 2.70 3.89 -5.72
C PRO A 61 2.51 3.48 -4.24
N TYR A 62 2.88 4.35 -3.29
CA TYR A 62 2.71 4.14 -1.85
C TYR A 62 1.52 4.91 -1.25
N THR A 63 0.86 5.80 -2.01
CA THR A 63 -0.46 6.28 -1.61
C THR A 63 -1.52 5.30 -2.09
N PRO A 64 -2.45 4.86 -1.20
CA PRO A 64 -3.66 4.21 -1.67
C PRO A 64 -4.36 5.21 -2.59
N ALA A 65 -4.30 4.96 -3.90
CA ALA A 65 -5.14 5.67 -4.83
C ALA A 65 -6.58 5.43 -4.38
N ALA A 66 -7.37 6.49 -4.23
CA ALA A 66 -8.81 6.36 -4.36
C ALA A 66 -9.03 5.88 -5.80
N ASP A 67 -9.09 4.55 -5.95
CA ASP A 67 -9.20 3.81 -7.20
C ASP A 67 -10.62 3.98 -7.74
N SER A 68 -10.90 5.16 -8.30
CA SER A 68 -12.11 5.37 -9.09
C SER A 68 -11.89 4.75 -10.47
N GLY A 69 -12.04 3.44 -10.61
CA GLY A 69 -12.18 2.82 -11.93
C GLY A 69 -11.87 1.34 -12.10
N LYS A 70 -11.17 0.66 -11.19
CA LYS A 70 -11.20 -0.82 -11.18
C LYS A 70 -12.47 -1.27 -10.47
N GLU A 71 -13.11 -2.31 -10.98
CA GLU A 71 -14.18 -3.02 -10.26
C GLU A 71 -13.63 -3.44 -8.89
N GLN A 72 -13.81 -2.57 -7.91
CA GLN A 72 -13.26 -2.76 -6.58
C GLN A 72 -14.02 -3.96 -6.02
N THR A 73 -13.29 -5.04 -5.77
CA THR A 73 -13.87 -6.20 -5.08
C THR A 73 -14.61 -5.70 -3.84
N PRO A 74 -15.84 -6.21 -3.56
CA PRO A 74 -16.61 -5.74 -2.42
C PRO A 74 -15.88 -5.96 -1.09
N TYR A 75 -14.86 -6.81 -1.04
CA TYR A 75 -14.07 -7.11 0.16
C TYR A 75 -12.90 -6.16 0.41
N ALA A 76 -12.51 -5.34 -0.56
CA ALA A 76 -11.35 -4.44 -0.40
C ALA A 76 -11.57 -3.44 0.73
N GLY A 77 -10.58 -3.27 1.60
CA GLY A 77 -10.67 -2.39 2.77
C GLY A 77 -9.77 -2.80 3.93
N GLN A 78 -9.81 -2.00 5.00
CA GLN A 78 -9.32 -2.38 6.31
C GLN A 78 -10.50 -2.86 7.16
N TRP A 79 -10.29 -3.93 7.90
CA TRP A 79 -11.31 -4.52 8.75
C TRP A 79 -10.72 -4.83 10.12
N THR A 80 -11.57 -4.71 11.13
CA THR A 80 -11.22 -4.99 12.52
C THR A 80 -12.17 -6.05 13.07
N ALA A 81 -11.59 -7.18 13.46
CA ALA A 81 -12.26 -8.25 14.17
C ALA A 81 -12.25 -7.94 15.67
N THR A 82 -13.42 -7.91 16.31
CA THR A 82 -13.54 -7.62 17.75
C THR A 82 -14.22 -8.76 18.50
N SER A 83 -13.84 -8.95 19.75
CA SER A 83 -14.54 -9.85 20.68
C SER A 83 -15.79 -9.19 21.24
N ASP A 84 -16.66 -9.97 21.89
CA ASP A 84 -17.84 -9.45 22.61
C ASP A 84 -17.48 -8.42 23.70
N ALA A 85 -16.24 -8.49 24.22
CA ALA A 85 -15.70 -7.54 25.19
C ALA A 85 -15.14 -6.26 24.53
N GLY A 86 -15.21 -6.14 23.20
CA GLY A 86 -14.69 -5.01 22.43
C GLY A 86 -13.18 -5.03 22.19
N ALA A 87 -12.46 -6.07 22.65
CA ALA A 87 -11.03 -6.20 22.38
C ALA A 87 -10.78 -6.61 20.92
N THR A 88 -9.80 -5.99 20.28
CA THR A 88 -9.36 -6.34 18.93
C THR A 88 -8.73 -7.73 18.92
N VAL A 89 -9.28 -8.62 18.09
CA VAL A 89 -8.80 -9.97 17.84
C VAL A 89 -7.83 -9.99 16.66
N ALA A 90 -8.13 -9.24 15.61
CA ALA A 90 -7.25 -9.09 14.46
C ALA A 90 -7.56 -7.81 13.67
N THR A 91 -6.52 -7.26 13.03
CA THR A 91 -6.65 -6.31 11.92
C THR A 91 -6.48 -7.04 10.60
N ILE A 92 -7.31 -6.69 9.63
CA ILE A 92 -7.39 -7.39 8.34
C ILE A 92 -7.29 -6.34 7.24
N ARG A 93 -6.41 -6.57 6.28
CA ARG A 93 -6.31 -5.77 5.07
C ARG A 93 -6.65 -6.63 3.86
N ILE A 94 -7.48 -6.10 2.98
CA ILE A 94 -7.82 -6.74 1.70
C ILE A 94 -7.60 -5.72 0.59
N ASP A 95 -6.78 -6.08 -0.39
CA ASP A 95 -6.56 -5.22 -1.55
C ASP A 95 -7.57 -5.47 -2.68
N ALA A 96 -7.46 -4.69 -3.76
CA ALA A 96 -8.34 -4.82 -4.92
C ALA A 96 -8.19 -6.17 -5.67
N GLN A 97 -7.10 -6.90 -5.43
CA GLN A 97 -6.85 -8.24 -5.98
C GLN A 97 -7.26 -9.36 -5.01
N GLU A 98 -7.85 -9.01 -3.86
CA GLU A 98 -8.22 -9.93 -2.78
C GLU A 98 -7.05 -10.64 -2.11
N HIS A 99 -5.86 -10.06 -2.17
CA HIS A 99 -4.81 -10.49 -1.26
C HIS A 99 -5.20 -10.05 0.15
N VAL A 100 -5.07 -10.98 1.09
CA VAL A 100 -5.50 -10.77 2.48
C VAL A 100 -4.30 -10.80 3.41
N TRP A 101 -4.24 -9.82 4.31
CA TRP A 101 -3.31 -9.80 5.42
C TRP A 101 -4.07 -9.79 6.73
N VAL A 102 -3.70 -10.67 7.65
CA VAL A 102 -4.22 -10.70 9.03
C VAL A 102 -3.08 -10.36 9.98
N ASN A 103 -3.22 -9.28 10.75
CA ASN A 103 -2.18 -8.73 11.61
C ASN A 103 -0.86 -8.48 10.86
N GLY A 104 -0.96 -8.02 9.62
CA GLY A 104 0.19 -7.75 8.73
C GLY A 104 0.80 -8.99 8.05
N LYS A 105 0.36 -10.21 8.38
CA LYS A 105 0.82 -11.45 7.74
C LYS A 105 -0.13 -11.85 6.62
N GLN A 106 0.40 -12.06 5.41
CA GLN A 106 -0.40 -12.51 4.28
C GLN A 106 -0.92 -13.94 4.49
N VAL A 107 -2.18 -14.17 4.12
CA VAL A 107 -2.85 -15.48 4.20
C VAL A 107 -3.56 -15.80 2.90
N ASP A 108 -3.78 -17.09 2.63
CA ASP A 108 -4.62 -17.53 1.52
C ASP A 108 -6.09 -17.24 1.80
N ALA A 109 -6.78 -16.76 0.77
CA ALA A 109 -8.21 -16.49 0.81
C ALA A 109 -8.93 -17.24 -0.30
N LYS A 110 -10.17 -17.64 -0.02
CA LYS A 110 -11.02 -18.38 -0.94
C LYS A 110 -12.40 -17.76 -0.98
N ARG A 111 -12.88 -17.48 -2.19
CA ARG A 111 -14.29 -17.15 -2.40
C ARG A 111 -15.15 -18.41 -2.29
N THR A 112 -16.22 -18.36 -1.51
CA THR A 112 -17.19 -19.46 -1.36
C THR A 112 -18.55 -18.86 -1.08
N ASP A 113 -19.56 -19.19 -1.89
CA ASP A 113 -20.96 -18.78 -1.71
C ASP A 113 -21.17 -17.28 -1.47
N GLY A 114 -20.46 -16.42 -2.21
CA GLY A 114 -20.59 -14.96 -2.07
C GLY A 114 -19.87 -14.38 -0.85
N THR A 115 -19.08 -15.19 -0.14
CA THR A 115 -18.18 -14.78 0.95
C THR A 115 -16.72 -14.91 0.52
N LEU A 116 -15.86 -14.13 1.15
CA LEU A 116 -14.42 -14.33 1.15
C LEU A 116 -14.01 -14.92 2.50
N GLN A 117 -13.48 -16.14 2.48
CA GLN A 117 -13.04 -16.87 3.66
C GLN A 117 -11.53 -17.04 3.69
N PHE A 118 -10.92 -16.82 4.85
CA PHE A 118 -9.49 -16.97 5.07
C PHE A 118 -9.22 -17.37 6.52
N ARG A 119 -8.05 -17.94 6.80
CA ARG A 119 -7.69 -18.44 8.14
C ARG A 119 -6.32 -17.94 8.59
N GLN A 120 -6.20 -17.70 9.90
CA GLN A 120 -4.92 -17.57 10.58
C GLN A 120 -4.94 -18.48 11.82
N GLY A 121 -4.24 -19.62 11.72
CA GLY A 121 -4.30 -20.65 12.76
C GLY A 121 -5.71 -21.27 12.87
N SER A 122 -6.27 -21.29 14.08
CA SER A 122 -7.63 -21.78 14.36
C SER A 122 -8.72 -20.75 14.03
N ILE A 123 -8.37 -19.50 13.76
CA ILE A 123 -9.36 -18.45 13.51
C ILE A 123 -9.75 -18.44 12.04
N LEU A 124 -11.02 -18.69 11.76
CA LEU A 124 -11.68 -18.50 10.48
C LEU A 124 -12.31 -17.12 10.42
N PHE A 125 -12.06 -16.40 9.33
CA PHE A 125 -12.67 -15.12 9.03
C PHE A 125 -13.55 -15.27 7.80
N THR A 126 -14.73 -14.67 7.82
CA THR A 126 -15.70 -14.66 6.74
C THR A 126 -16.16 -13.23 6.50
N ILE A 127 -16.01 -12.73 5.28
CA ILE A 127 -16.49 -11.41 4.87
C ILE A 127 -17.48 -11.58 3.73
N GLN A 128 -18.64 -10.93 3.85
CA GLN A 128 -19.75 -10.96 2.93
C GLN A 128 -19.52 -10.01 1.75
N GLY A 129 -19.72 -10.51 0.52
CA GLY A 129 -19.57 -9.70 -0.68
C GLY A 129 -20.77 -8.80 -0.94
N ASP A 130 -21.96 -9.25 -0.52
CA ASP A 130 -23.19 -8.45 -0.60
C ASP A 130 -23.33 -7.53 0.61
N ARG A 131 -22.96 -6.26 0.43
CA ARG A 131 -23.03 -5.21 1.46
C ARG A 131 -24.45 -4.82 1.87
N ARG A 132 -25.48 -5.33 1.19
CA ARG A 132 -26.89 -5.17 1.62
C ARG A 132 -27.21 -6.06 2.82
N VAL A 133 -26.43 -7.12 3.02
CA VAL A 133 -26.58 -8.03 4.16
C VAL A 133 -25.69 -7.52 5.29
N GLN A 134 -26.31 -7.16 6.41
CA GLN A 134 -25.61 -6.59 7.56
C GLN A 134 -25.29 -7.68 8.58
N ASN A 135 -24.19 -7.51 9.33
CA ASN A 135 -23.78 -8.37 10.45
C ASN A 135 -23.41 -9.82 10.08
N GLU A 136 -23.07 -10.07 8.82
CA GLU A 136 -22.58 -11.38 8.34
C GLU A 136 -21.04 -11.46 8.27
N ASP A 137 -20.36 -10.33 8.44
CA ASP A 137 -18.90 -10.26 8.55
C ASP A 137 -18.49 -10.74 9.95
N VAL A 138 -17.91 -11.94 10.05
CA VAL A 138 -17.67 -12.62 11.33
C VAL A 138 -16.34 -13.36 11.35
N TRP A 139 -15.76 -13.45 12.54
CA TRP A 139 -14.65 -14.36 12.82
C TRP A 139 -15.11 -15.46 13.80
N MET A 140 -14.48 -16.63 13.73
CA MET A 140 -14.71 -17.75 14.65
C MET A 140 -13.39 -18.46 14.93
N ASP A 141 -13.04 -18.61 16.20
CA ASP A 141 -12.01 -19.55 16.63
C ASP A 141 -12.61 -20.96 16.64
N VAL A 142 -12.18 -21.82 15.71
CA VAL A 142 -12.76 -23.17 15.60
C VAL A 142 -12.35 -24.09 16.74
N ASP A 143 -11.28 -23.78 17.45
CA ASP A 143 -10.79 -24.60 18.57
C ASP A 143 -11.47 -24.18 19.87
N ALA A 144 -11.58 -22.86 20.12
CA ALA A 144 -12.22 -22.32 21.32
C ALA A 144 -13.76 -22.21 21.21
N GLY A 145 -14.30 -22.22 19.99
CA GLY A 145 -15.73 -22.02 19.72
C GLY A 145 -16.21 -20.57 19.93
N THR A 146 -15.28 -19.63 20.17
CA THR A 146 -15.59 -18.21 20.29
C THR A 146 -15.75 -17.58 18.92
N LYS A 147 -16.53 -16.49 18.84
CA LYS A 147 -16.76 -15.76 17.61
C LYS A 147 -17.04 -14.29 17.90
N GLY A 148 -17.01 -13.46 16.88
CA GLY A 148 -17.35 -12.06 17.01
C GLY A 148 -17.49 -11.35 15.67
N PRO A 149 -17.92 -10.09 15.68
CA PRO A 149 -18.10 -9.32 14.46
C PRO A 149 -16.76 -8.90 13.86
N ILE A 150 -16.79 -8.69 12.55
CA ILE A 150 -15.76 -7.99 11.80
C ILE A 150 -16.42 -6.71 11.26
N GLN A 151 -15.76 -5.58 11.44
CA GLN A 151 -16.26 -4.28 10.97
C GLN A 151 -15.24 -3.63 10.06
N ILE A 152 -15.72 -2.93 9.03
CA ILE A 152 -14.86 -2.06 8.22
C ILE A 152 -14.43 -0.86 9.07
N GLU A 153 -13.16 -0.44 8.95
CA GLU A 153 -12.65 0.78 9.58
C GLU A 153 -13.07 2.07 8.83
#